data_AF-A0A6I9NJD3-F1
#
_entry.id   AF-A0A6I9NJD3-F1
#
_cell.length_a   1.000
_cell.length_b   1.000
_cell.length_c   1.000
_cell.angle_alpha   90.00
_cell.angle_beta   90.00
_cell.angle_gamma   90.00
#
_symmetry.space_group_name_H-M   'P 1'
#
loop_
_entity.id
_entity.type
_entity.pdbx_description
1 polymer ?
#
loop_
_entity_poly.entity_id
_entity_poly.type
_entity_poly.pdbx_seq_one_letter_code
_entity_poly.pdbx_strand_id
1 'polypeptide(L)'
;MVPVKQEWSRQRRTGNNVTVQLTPPRKSQEIFFEVDLPKTAFIANFSMEIDGQMYVGDVKEKEKAKKQYEKAVSSGQTAGLVKASGRKMEKFSVSVNIAANSSVTFVLTYEELLQRKLGQYEILTRVKPEQPVQDFQIVTNIYEPQGIAFVETTATFLSNELLPLVKKTVTDTKAHISFSPTLDQQKKCPGCEGTIIEGDFIIKYDVKRKKGLGEVQVRSQQRLFSST
;
A
#
# COMPACT_ATOMS: atom_id res chain seq x y z
N MET A 1 23.59 24.89 20.67
CA MET A 1 22.39 24.44 19.94
C MET A 1 22.85 23.43 18.90
N VAL A 2 22.69 22.14 19.19
CA VAL A 2 23.17 21.03 18.32
C VAL A 2 21.99 20.59 17.46
N PRO A 3 22.09 20.55 16.13
CA PRO A 3 21.00 20.07 15.30
C PRO A 3 20.81 18.57 15.50
N VAL A 4 19.63 18.17 15.98
CA VAL A 4 19.19 16.78 16.07
C VAL A 4 18.97 16.28 14.64
N LYS A 5 19.94 15.53 14.13
CA LYS A 5 19.84 14.82 12.86
C LYS A 5 19.05 13.53 13.10
N GLN A 6 17.78 13.49 12.68
CA GLN A 6 17.01 12.24 12.69
C GLN A 6 17.65 11.25 11.71
N GLU A 7 18.23 10.19 12.26
CA GLU A 7 18.92 9.14 11.52
C GLU A 7 17.95 7.96 11.29
N TRP A 8 17.40 7.87 10.09
CA TRP A 8 16.54 6.75 9.69
C TRP A 8 17.39 5.55 9.27
N SER A 9 17.65 4.62 10.19
CA SER A 9 18.07 3.25 9.83
C SER A 9 16.83 2.42 9.49
N ARG A 10 16.68 1.97 8.24
CA ARG A 10 15.71 0.93 7.91
C ARG A 10 16.46 -0.23 7.24
N GLN A 11 16.40 -1.42 7.87
CA GLN A 11 16.40 -2.69 7.12
C GLN A 11 15.49 -2.52 5.90
N ARG A 12 15.80 -3.11 4.74
CA ARG A 12 15.07 -2.95 3.46
C ARG A 12 13.56 -3.23 3.61
N ARG A 13 12.86 -2.25 4.16
CA ARG A 13 11.49 -2.28 4.67
C ARG A 13 10.74 -1.26 3.85
N THR A 14 9.75 -1.73 3.12
CA THR A 14 8.87 -0.83 2.37
C THR A 14 7.88 -0.23 3.35
N GLY A 15 7.72 1.10 3.31
CA GLY A 15 6.59 1.78 3.91
C GLY A 15 5.58 2.07 2.81
N ASN A 16 4.47 1.34 2.82
CA ASN A 16 3.45 1.46 1.79
C ASN A 16 2.23 2.17 2.38
N ASN A 17 1.70 3.13 1.63
CA ASN A 17 0.48 3.84 1.97
C ASN A 17 -0.50 3.70 0.81
N VAL A 18 -1.71 3.25 1.11
CA VAL A 18 -2.82 3.11 0.16
C VAL A 18 -3.91 4.05 0.62
N THR A 19 -4.27 5.01 -0.22
CA THR A 19 -5.37 5.94 0.02
C THR A 19 -6.44 5.70 -1.05
N VAL A 20 -7.68 5.50 -0.62
CA VAL A 20 -8.84 5.32 -1.51
C VAL A 20 -9.92 6.29 -1.08
N GLN A 21 -10.28 7.21 -1.96
CA GLN A 21 -11.40 8.12 -1.76
C GLN A 21 -12.56 7.70 -2.67
N LEU A 22 -13.76 7.62 -2.11
CA LEU A 22 -14.95 7.24 -2.86
C LEU A 22 -15.84 8.44 -3.17
N THR A 23 -16.48 8.39 -4.33
CA THR A 23 -17.52 9.35 -4.70
C THR A 23 -18.74 9.19 -3.80
N PRO A 24 -19.31 10.29 -3.26
CA PRO A 24 -20.48 10.21 -2.38
C PRO A 24 -21.68 9.53 -3.06
N PRO A 25 -22.32 8.54 -2.41
CA PRO A 25 -23.44 7.82 -3.00
C PRO A 25 -24.74 8.60 -2.88
N ARG A 26 -25.66 8.44 -3.83
CA ARG A 26 -26.98 9.13 -3.77
C ARG A 26 -27.93 8.56 -2.72
N LYS A 27 -27.66 7.35 -2.22
CA LYS A 27 -28.44 6.65 -1.19
C LYS A 27 -27.47 6.06 -0.18
N SER A 28 -27.97 5.80 1.03
CA SER A 28 -27.20 5.03 2.00
C SER A 28 -26.93 3.64 1.44
N GLN A 29 -25.68 3.21 1.56
CA GLN A 29 -25.25 1.90 1.09
C GLN A 29 -24.06 1.40 1.90
N GLU A 30 -23.94 0.08 1.98
CA GLU A 30 -22.74 -0.58 2.46
C GLU A 30 -21.69 -0.57 1.35
N ILE A 31 -20.47 -0.20 1.71
CA ILE A 31 -19.31 -0.18 0.79
C ILE A 31 -18.18 -1.01 1.36
N PHE A 32 -17.34 -1.51 0.47
CA PHE A 32 -16.21 -2.36 0.81
C PHE A 32 -14.90 -1.67 0.41
N PHE A 33 -13.95 -1.64 1.34
CA PHE A 33 -12.56 -1.30 1.07
C PHE A 33 -11.74 -2.58 1.10
N GLU A 34 -11.21 -2.99 -0.06
CA GLU A 34 -10.43 -4.22 -0.19
C GLU A 34 -9.02 -3.95 -0.73
N VAL A 35 -8.01 -4.54 -0.09
CA VAL A 35 -6.61 -4.46 -0.54
C VAL A 35 -5.95 -5.83 -0.38
N ASP A 36 -5.34 -6.35 -1.44
CA ASP A 36 -4.49 -7.54 -1.37
C ASP A 36 -3.07 -7.13 -0.90
N LEU A 37 -2.65 -7.69 0.24
CA LEU A 37 -1.37 -7.45 0.88
C LEU A 37 -0.47 -8.68 0.79
N PRO A 38 0.86 -8.56 0.67
CA PRO A 38 1.78 -9.67 0.85
C PRO A 38 1.63 -10.31 2.24
N LYS A 39 1.73 -11.64 2.37
CA LYS A 39 1.70 -12.34 3.68
C LYS A 39 2.83 -11.93 4.63
N THR A 40 3.89 -11.37 4.07
CA THR A 40 5.07 -10.81 4.74
C THR A 40 4.85 -9.39 5.23
N ALA A 41 3.75 -8.74 4.83
CA ALA A 41 3.40 -7.40 5.26
C ALA A 41 2.73 -7.40 6.63
N PHE A 42 3.05 -6.39 7.42
CA PHE A 42 2.37 -6.07 8.66
C PHE A 42 1.61 -4.75 8.50
N ILE A 43 0.33 -4.73 8.85
CA ILE A 43 -0.49 -3.51 8.84
C ILE A 43 -0.05 -2.63 10.01
N ALA A 44 0.53 -1.47 9.70
CA ALA A 44 0.98 -0.51 10.68
C ALA A 44 -0.15 0.41 11.16
N ASN A 45 -1.06 0.79 10.26
CA ASN A 45 -2.20 1.65 10.57
C ASN A 45 -3.33 1.46 9.54
N PHE A 46 -4.56 1.61 10.00
CA PHE A 46 -5.72 1.78 9.13
C PHE A 46 -6.59 2.90 9.71
N SER A 47 -7.02 3.83 8.87
CA SER A 47 -7.98 4.86 9.25
C SER A 47 -8.99 5.10 8.15
N MET A 48 -10.18 5.53 8.53
CA MET A 48 -11.19 6.03 7.61
C MET A 48 -11.61 7.44 8.04
N GLU A 49 -11.90 8.29 7.08
CA GLU A 49 -12.47 9.61 7.28
C GLU A 49 -13.88 9.61 6.68
N ILE A 50 -14.88 10.02 7.43
CA ILE A 50 -16.26 10.17 6.95
C ILE A 50 -16.70 11.59 7.27
N ASP A 51 -16.99 12.40 6.24
CA ASP A 51 -17.42 13.80 6.37
C ASP A 51 -16.52 14.64 7.32
N GLY A 52 -15.20 14.47 7.21
CA GLY A 52 -14.21 15.18 8.03
C GLY A 52 -13.96 14.55 9.41
N GLN A 53 -14.69 13.50 9.78
CA GLN A 53 -14.48 12.80 11.05
C GLN A 53 -13.58 11.58 10.85
N MET A 54 -12.45 11.57 11.58
CA MET A 54 -11.46 10.50 11.52
C MET A 54 -11.79 9.36 12.48
N TYR A 55 -11.69 8.13 11.97
CA TYR A 55 -11.83 6.88 12.71
C TYR A 55 -10.60 6.03 12.48
N VAL A 56 -9.85 5.74 13.55
CA VAL A 56 -8.65 4.88 13.48
C VAL A 56 -9.04 3.46 13.86
N GLY A 57 -8.67 2.50 13.01
CA GLY A 57 -8.94 1.08 13.24
C GLY A 57 -7.96 0.48 14.24
N ASP A 58 -8.49 -0.23 15.23
CA ASP A 58 -7.67 -1.04 16.14
C ASP A 58 -7.13 -2.28 15.42
N VAL A 59 -5.81 -2.33 15.23
CA VAL A 59 -5.14 -3.53 14.69
C VAL A 59 -5.04 -4.59 15.80
N LYS A 60 -5.79 -5.67 15.66
CA LYS A 60 -5.82 -6.81 16.62
C LYS A 60 -5.37 -8.10 15.97
N GLU A 61 -5.02 -9.09 16.81
CA GLU A 61 -4.75 -10.46 16.36
C GLU A 61 -5.93 -11.04 15.57
N LYS A 62 -5.61 -11.78 14.50
CA LYS A 62 -6.56 -12.26 13.48
C LYS A 62 -7.81 -12.95 14.04
N GLU A 63 -7.66 -13.83 15.03
CA GLU A 63 -8.79 -14.57 15.62
C GLU A 63 -9.74 -13.67 16.42
N LYS A 64 -9.20 -12.72 17.18
CA LYS A 64 -9.99 -11.75 17.95
C LYS A 64 -10.69 -10.77 17.01
N ALA A 65 -10.02 -10.34 15.94
CA ALA A 65 -10.59 -9.48 14.90
C ALA A 65 -11.78 -10.16 14.18
N LYS A 66 -11.69 -11.46 13.86
CA LYS A 66 -12.76 -12.20 13.18
C LYS A 66 -14.07 -12.23 13.97
N LYS A 67 -14.02 -12.58 15.27
CA LYS A 67 -15.22 -12.63 16.13
C LYS A 67 -15.86 -11.24 16.27
N GLN A 68 -15.04 -10.19 16.37
CA GLN A 68 -15.55 -8.81 16.45
C GLN A 68 -16.18 -8.36 15.13
N TYR A 69 -15.60 -8.72 13.99
CA TYR A 69 -16.15 -8.43 12.67
C TYR A 69 -17.55 -9.05 12.48
N GLU A 70 -17.70 -10.35 12.75
CA GLU A 70 -18.98 -11.04 12.56
C GLU A 70 -20.11 -10.45 13.44
N LYS A 71 -19.78 -10.06 14.68
CA LYS A 71 -20.72 -9.39 15.59
C LYS A 71 -21.07 -7.97 15.11
N ALA A 72 -20.10 -7.22 14.62
CA ALA A 72 -20.29 -5.86 14.15
C ALA A 72 -21.14 -5.82 12.87
N VAL A 73 -20.82 -6.65 11.87
CA VAL A 73 -21.58 -6.76 10.62
C VAL A 73 -23.03 -7.19 10.87
N SER A 74 -23.26 -8.20 11.72
CA SER A 74 -24.62 -8.60 12.10
C SER A 74 -25.41 -7.52 12.84
N SER A 75 -24.72 -6.55 13.44
CA SER A 75 -25.31 -5.40 14.12
C SER A 75 -25.37 -4.13 13.25
N GLY A 76 -25.02 -4.22 11.96
CA GLY A 76 -24.95 -3.06 11.06
C GLY A 76 -23.82 -2.07 11.36
N GLN A 77 -22.84 -2.47 12.18
CA GLN A 77 -21.69 -1.64 12.54
C GLN A 77 -20.53 -1.85 11.57
N THR A 78 -19.70 -0.82 11.43
CA THR A 78 -18.49 -0.84 10.60
C THR A 78 -17.44 -1.80 11.17
N ALA A 79 -16.84 -2.62 10.30
CA ALA A 79 -15.82 -3.58 10.74
C ALA A 79 -14.79 -3.89 9.66
N GLY A 80 -13.55 -4.14 10.10
CA GLY A 80 -12.43 -4.57 9.28
C GLY A 80 -11.95 -5.98 9.61
N LEU A 81 -11.53 -6.75 8.60
CA LEU A 81 -11.01 -8.10 8.75
C LEU A 81 -9.93 -8.42 7.70
N VAL A 82 -8.84 -9.02 8.15
CA VAL A 82 -7.82 -9.64 7.27
C VAL A 82 -8.16 -11.11 7.08
N LYS A 83 -8.26 -11.56 5.82
CA LYS A 83 -8.45 -12.96 5.43
C LYS A 83 -7.34 -13.39 4.47
N ALA A 84 -6.96 -14.67 4.48
CA ALA A 84 -5.98 -15.17 3.51
C ALA A 84 -6.52 -15.09 2.07
N SER A 85 -5.70 -14.65 1.11
CA SER A 85 -6.05 -14.47 -0.31
C SER A 85 -4.99 -15.18 -1.17
N GLY A 86 -5.16 -16.50 -1.35
CA GLY A 86 -4.22 -17.32 -2.11
C GLY A 86 -2.89 -17.65 -1.40
N ARG A 87 -1.87 -18.03 -2.19
CA ARG A 87 -0.61 -18.58 -1.64
C ARG A 87 0.29 -17.52 -1.01
N LYS A 88 0.45 -16.34 -1.64
CA LYS A 88 1.39 -15.28 -1.23
C LYS A 88 0.73 -14.03 -0.64
N MET A 89 -0.58 -13.86 -0.80
CA MET A 89 -1.29 -12.64 -0.40
C MET A 89 -2.33 -12.91 0.71
N GLU A 90 -2.73 -11.84 1.39
CA GLU A 90 -3.86 -11.75 2.31
C GLU A 90 -4.73 -10.57 1.88
N LYS A 91 -6.04 -10.76 1.88
CA LYS A 91 -6.99 -9.69 1.60
C LYS A 91 -7.35 -9.00 2.90
N PHE A 92 -7.05 -7.71 2.97
CA PHE A 92 -7.64 -6.79 3.95
C PHE A 92 -8.98 -6.32 3.40
N SER A 93 -10.06 -6.46 4.17
CA SER A 93 -11.41 -6.05 3.76
C SER A 93 -12.09 -5.31 4.91
N VAL A 94 -12.64 -4.15 4.64
CA VAL A 94 -13.42 -3.34 5.59
C VAL A 94 -14.79 -3.07 4.98
N SER A 95 -15.84 -3.31 5.74
CA SER A 95 -17.21 -2.95 5.36
C SER A 95 -17.70 -1.81 6.23
N VAL A 96 -18.24 -0.77 5.61
CA VAL A 96 -18.82 0.40 6.28
C VAL A 96 -20.13 0.79 5.61
N ASN A 97 -21.13 1.14 6.42
CA ASN A 97 -22.36 1.75 5.93
C ASN A 97 -22.19 3.27 5.86
N ILE A 98 -22.33 3.83 4.67
CA ILE A 98 -22.18 5.27 4.41
C ILE A 98 -23.55 5.85 4.11
N ALA A 99 -23.84 7.03 4.69
CA ALA A 99 -25.07 7.75 4.44
C ALA A 99 -25.09 8.37 3.03
N ALA A 100 -26.28 8.75 2.55
CA ALA A 100 -26.40 9.44 1.28
C ALA A 100 -25.64 10.77 1.30
N ASN A 101 -24.91 11.06 0.23
CA ASN A 101 -24.09 12.24 0.01
C ASN A 101 -22.91 12.41 1.00
N SER A 102 -22.58 11.38 1.78
CA SER A 102 -21.40 11.37 2.63
C SER A 102 -20.15 11.01 1.83
N SER A 103 -19.06 11.72 2.13
CA SER A 103 -17.72 11.45 1.60
C SER A 103 -16.97 10.48 2.50
N VAL A 104 -16.19 9.58 1.90
CA VAL A 104 -15.38 8.63 2.66
C VAL A 104 -14.00 8.45 2.03
N THR A 105 -12.98 8.49 2.90
CA THR A 105 -11.59 8.24 2.53
C THR A 105 -11.02 7.14 3.42
N PHE A 106 -10.44 6.12 2.82
CA PHE A 106 -9.74 5.04 3.52
C PHE A 106 -8.24 5.24 3.36
N VAL A 107 -7.49 5.05 4.44
CA VAL A 107 -6.02 5.07 4.45
C VAL A 107 -5.51 3.82 5.13
N LEU A 108 -4.80 2.98 4.38
CA LEU A 108 -4.13 1.79 4.89
C LEU A 108 -2.62 1.97 4.78
N THR A 109 -1.92 1.84 5.89
CA THR A 109 -0.45 1.84 5.93
C THR A 109 0.03 0.46 6.34
N TYR A 110 0.88 -0.14 5.52
CA TYR A 110 1.49 -1.44 5.81
C TYR A 110 2.97 -1.43 5.47
N GLU A 111 3.72 -2.25 6.18
CA GLU A 111 5.16 -2.36 6.01
C GLU A 111 5.55 -3.82 5.73
N GLU A 112 6.45 -4.02 4.78
CA GLU A 112 6.96 -5.35 4.42
C GLU A 112 8.48 -5.36 4.52
N LEU A 113 9.05 -6.46 5.02
CA LEU A 113 10.49 -6.72 4.93
C LEU A 113 10.80 -7.45 3.62
N LEU A 114 11.51 -6.78 2.70
CA LEU A 114 11.81 -7.36 1.40
C LEU A 114 12.87 -8.46 1.51
N GLN A 115 12.56 -9.61 0.93
CA GLN A 115 13.48 -10.74 0.83
C GLN A 115 14.12 -10.78 -0.56
N ARG A 116 15.46 -10.82 -0.61
CA ARG A 116 16.17 -11.01 -1.87
C ARG A 116 16.02 -12.44 -2.36
N LYS A 117 15.55 -12.62 -3.59
CA LYS A 117 15.40 -13.92 -4.24
C LYS A 117 15.94 -13.83 -5.66
N LEU A 118 16.66 -14.87 -6.11
CA LEU A 118 17.21 -14.94 -7.46
C LEU A 118 17.99 -13.69 -7.89
N GLY A 119 18.72 -13.08 -6.95
CA GLY A 119 19.54 -11.91 -7.25
C GLY A 119 18.85 -10.55 -7.12
N GLN A 120 17.58 -10.46 -6.76
CA GLN A 120 16.86 -9.18 -6.73
C GLN A 120 15.79 -9.09 -5.64
N TYR A 121 15.34 -7.88 -5.35
CA TYR A 121 14.16 -7.59 -4.56
C TYR A 121 12.97 -7.39 -5.47
N GLU A 122 11.79 -7.77 -4.99
CA GLU A 122 10.52 -7.61 -5.70
C GLU A 122 9.52 -6.92 -4.77
N ILE A 123 8.94 -5.83 -5.26
CA ILE A 123 7.79 -5.16 -4.65
C ILE A 123 6.61 -5.44 -5.55
N LEU A 124 5.56 -6.07 -5.02
CA LEU A 124 4.36 -6.44 -5.76
C LEU A 124 3.16 -5.71 -5.16
N THR A 125 2.53 -4.87 -5.97
CA THR A 125 1.29 -4.18 -5.63
C THR A 125 0.19 -4.73 -6.53
N ARG A 126 -0.77 -5.45 -5.94
CA ARG A 126 -1.96 -5.91 -6.65
C ARG A 126 -3.03 -4.82 -6.64
N VAL A 127 -3.51 -4.47 -7.81
CA VAL A 127 -4.58 -3.49 -8.00
C VAL A 127 -5.76 -4.14 -8.67
N LYS A 128 -6.94 -4.01 -8.05
CA LYS A 128 -8.21 -4.50 -8.59
C LYS A 128 -9.34 -3.53 -8.21
N PRO A 129 -9.29 -2.27 -8.66
CA PRO A 129 -10.46 -1.40 -8.60
C PRO A 129 -11.62 -2.03 -9.39
N GLU A 130 -12.84 -2.01 -8.83
CA GLU A 130 -14.05 -2.45 -9.55
C GLU A 130 -14.52 -1.41 -10.59
N GLN A 131 -14.18 -0.14 -10.35
CA GLN A 131 -14.56 1.02 -11.16
C GLN A 131 -13.38 2.00 -11.30
N PRO A 132 -13.35 2.84 -12.35
CA PRO A 132 -12.37 3.93 -12.47
C PRO A 132 -12.32 4.82 -11.22
N VAL A 133 -11.10 5.19 -10.82
CA VAL A 133 -10.83 5.99 -9.62
C VAL A 133 -10.41 7.40 -10.05
N GLN A 134 -11.05 8.42 -9.49
CA GLN A 134 -10.84 9.83 -9.84
C GLN A 134 -9.36 10.21 -9.80
N ASP A 135 -8.69 9.91 -8.68
CA ASP A 135 -7.28 10.22 -8.43
C ASP A 135 -6.48 8.93 -8.19
N PHE A 136 -6.36 8.10 -9.23
CA PHE A 136 -5.56 6.87 -9.14
C PHE A 136 -4.07 7.19 -9.17
N GLN A 137 -3.33 6.72 -8.17
CA GLN A 137 -1.87 6.83 -8.16
C GLN A 137 -1.20 5.65 -7.46
N ILE A 138 -0.15 5.12 -8.08
CA ILE A 138 0.84 4.24 -7.45
C ILE A 138 2.15 5.03 -7.40
N VAL A 139 2.68 5.28 -6.20
CA VAL A 139 4.01 5.88 -6.02
C VAL A 139 4.90 4.91 -5.24
N THR A 140 6.13 4.74 -5.71
CA THR A 140 7.16 4.00 -4.98
C THR A 140 8.44 4.82 -4.91
N ASN A 141 8.91 5.02 -3.68
CA ASN A 141 10.18 5.66 -3.37
C ASN A 141 11.12 4.62 -2.80
N ILE A 142 12.26 4.38 -3.47
CA ILE A 142 13.31 3.48 -3.03
C ILE A 142 14.50 4.34 -2.60
N TYR A 143 15.07 4.06 -1.44
CA TYR A 143 16.31 4.65 -0.97
C TYR A 143 17.28 3.57 -0.48
N GLU A 144 18.43 3.49 -1.12
CA GLU A 144 19.46 2.49 -0.87
C GLU A 144 20.82 3.20 -0.71
N PRO A 145 21.32 3.41 0.52
CA PRO A 145 22.56 4.15 0.78
C PRO A 145 23.80 3.57 0.08
N GLN A 146 23.83 2.25 -0.06
CA GLN A 146 24.82 1.44 -0.78
C GLN A 146 24.78 1.63 -2.31
N GLY A 147 23.72 2.26 -2.82
CA GLY A 147 23.50 2.54 -4.22
C GLY A 147 22.59 1.53 -4.92
N ILE A 148 21.83 2.00 -5.91
CA ILE A 148 20.92 1.22 -6.74
C ILE A 148 21.72 0.68 -7.93
N ALA A 149 21.69 -0.64 -8.14
CA ALA A 149 22.32 -1.27 -9.30
C ALA A 149 21.42 -1.19 -10.52
N PHE A 150 20.14 -1.51 -10.34
CA PHE A 150 19.11 -1.38 -11.37
C PHE A 150 17.74 -1.26 -10.72
N VAL A 151 16.77 -0.76 -11.49
CA VAL A 151 15.36 -0.78 -11.14
C VAL A 151 14.50 -0.89 -12.40
N GLU A 152 13.58 -1.85 -12.37
CA GLU A 152 12.67 -2.20 -13.44
C GLU A 152 11.24 -2.19 -12.94
N THR A 153 10.31 -1.88 -13.82
CA THR A 153 8.89 -1.79 -13.51
C THR A 153 8.12 -2.46 -14.62
N THR A 154 7.22 -3.38 -14.26
CA THR A 154 6.33 -4.07 -15.17
C THR A 154 4.94 -4.15 -14.55
N ALA A 155 3.88 -4.15 -15.34
CA ALA A 155 2.56 -4.49 -14.85
C ALA A 155 1.80 -5.35 -15.85
N THR A 156 0.95 -6.24 -15.34
CA THR A 156 0.16 -7.16 -16.19
C THR A 156 -0.91 -6.45 -17.01
N PHE A 157 -1.31 -5.25 -16.60
CA PHE A 157 -2.32 -4.42 -17.25
C PHE A 157 -1.73 -3.26 -18.08
N LEU A 158 -0.40 -3.11 -18.14
CA LEU A 158 0.22 -2.04 -18.93
C LEU A 158 0.14 -2.37 -20.43
N SER A 159 -0.85 -1.78 -21.10
CA SER A 159 -0.93 -1.72 -22.56
C SER A 159 0.04 -0.67 -23.12
N ASN A 160 0.24 -0.66 -24.44
CA ASN A 160 1.06 0.36 -25.12
C ASN A 160 0.63 1.81 -24.82
N GLU A 161 -0.65 2.02 -24.51
CA GLU A 161 -1.20 3.33 -24.15
C GLU A 161 -0.90 3.73 -22.70
N LEU A 162 -0.80 2.76 -21.79
CA LEU A 162 -0.51 3.02 -20.37
C LEU A 162 0.99 3.03 -20.04
N LEU A 163 1.82 2.37 -20.85
CA LEU A 163 3.28 2.33 -20.64
C LEU A 163 3.91 3.73 -20.47
N PRO A 164 3.57 4.76 -21.28
CA PRO A 164 4.14 6.10 -21.14
C PRO A 164 3.78 6.81 -19.83
N LEU A 165 2.76 6.34 -19.11
CA LEU A 165 2.30 6.93 -17.85
C LEU A 165 3.16 6.50 -16.66
N VAL A 166 3.98 5.45 -16.81
CA VAL A 166 4.95 5.05 -15.80
C VAL A 166 6.16 5.98 -15.88
N LYS A 167 6.23 6.93 -14.95
CA LYS A 167 7.38 7.81 -14.82
C LYS A 167 8.38 7.21 -13.84
N LYS A 168 9.65 7.21 -14.23
CA LYS A 168 10.76 6.65 -13.43
C LYS A 168 11.93 7.63 -13.41
N THR A 169 12.31 8.08 -12.22
CA THR A 169 13.51 8.89 -11.99
C THR A 169 14.47 8.11 -11.10
N VAL A 170 15.70 7.88 -11.54
CA VAL A 170 16.70 7.09 -10.81
C VAL A 170 17.97 7.91 -10.64
N THR A 171 18.47 7.93 -9.42
CA THR A 171 19.78 8.48 -9.04
C THR A 171 20.62 7.35 -8.45
N ASP A 172 21.86 7.62 -8.07
CA ASP A 172 22.74 6.62 -7.49
C ASP A 172 22.15 5.90 -6.27
N THR A 173 21.36 6.58 -5.43
CA THR A 173 20.84 6.02 -4.17
C THR A 173 19.33 6.08 -4.04
N LYS A 174 18.62 6.78 -4.93
CA LYS A 174 17.15 6.94 -4.88
C LYS A 174 16.51 6.58 -6.19
N ALA A 175 15.37 5.90 -6.14
CA ALA A 175 14.48 5.74 -7.29
C ALA A 175 13.07 6.21 -6.91
N HIS A 176 12.44 6.95 -7.82
CA HIS A 176 11.05 7.37 -7.74
C HIS A 176 10.31 6.81 -8.94
N ILE A 177 9.28 6.00 -8.68
CA ILE A 177 8.40 5.42 -9.68
C ILE A 177 7.00 5.93 -9.39
N SER A 178 6.32 6.46 -10.41
CA SER A 178 4.93 6.90 -10.30
C SER A 178 4.11 6.45 -11.50
N PHE A 179 2.90 5.98 -11.25
CA PHE A 179 1.89 5.69 -12.27
C PHE A 179 0.58 6.35 -11.87
N SER A 180 0.09 7.28 -12.70
CA SER A 180 -1.07 8.14 -12.40
C SER A 180 -1.94 8.32 -13.66
N PRO A 181 -2.74 7.32 -14.03
CA PRO A 181 -3.64 7.38 -15.17
C PRO A 181 -4.88 8.23 -14.88
N THR A 182 -5.31 9.02 -15.86
CA THR A 182 -6.57 9.77 -15.79
C THR A 182 -7.77 8.84 -15.82
N LEU A 183 -8.95 9.32 -15.41
CA LEU A 183 -10.19 8.55 -15.49
C LEU A 183 -10.44 7.96 -16.88
N ASP A 184 -10.19 8.71 -17.94
CA ASP A 184 -10.42 8.23 -19.30
C ASP A 184 -9.42 7.15 -19.71
N GLN A 185 -8.17 7.24 -19.25
CA GLN A 185 -7.15 6.20 -19.46
C GLN A 185 -7.45 4.92 -18.67
N GLN A 186 -8.29 4.99 -17.64
CA GLN A 186 -8.70 3.83 -16.86
C GLN A 186 -9.86 3.06 -17.48
N LYS A 187 -10.68 3.70 -18.32
CA LYS A 187 -11.92 3.11 -18.84
C LYS A 187 -11.63 1.97 -19.80
N LYS A 188 -12.34 0.86 -19.63
CA LYS A 188 -12.27 -0.29 -20.54
C LYS A 188 -12.93 0.00 -21.89
N CYS A 189 -13.97 0.83 -21.89
CA CYS A 189 -14.72 1.19 -23.08
C CYS A 189 -15.52 2.49 -22.87
N PRO A 190 -15.90 3.19 -23.95
CA PRO A 190 -16.78 4.35 -23.85
C PRO A 190 -18.13 3.95 -23.23
N GLY A 191 -18.45 4.54 -22.08
CA GLY A 191 -19.76 4.37 -21.41
C GLY A 191 -19.89 3.16 -20.48
N CYS A 192 -18.86 2.33 -20.30
CA CYS A 192 -18.89 1.28 -19.27
C CYS A 192 -18.28 1.71 -17.94
N GLU A 193 -18.76 1.09 -16.87
CA GLU A 193 -18.27 1.32 -15.49
C GLU A 193 -16.99 0.55 -15.17
N GLY A 194 -16.52 -0.33 -16.07
CA GLY A 194 -15.36 -1.17 -15.85
C GLY A 194 -14.02 -0.47 -16.15
N THR A 195 -12.98 -0.88 -15.44
CA THR A 195 -11.60 -0.39 -15.62
C THR A 195 -10.67 -1.44 -16.23
N ILE A 196 -9.65 -0.97 -16.97
CA ILE A 196 -8.55 -1.82 -17.47
C ILE A 196 -7.47 -2.06 -16.42
N ILE A 197 -7.48 -1.32 -15.30
CA ILE A 197 -6.48 -1.45 -14.26
C ILE A 197 -6.85 -2.63 -13.36
N GLU A 198 -6.43 -3.82 -13.78
CA GLU A 198 -6.59 -5.02 -12.98
C GLU A 198 -5.34 -5.91 -13.12
N GLY A 199 -4.67 -6.16 -12.00
CA GLY A 199 -3.57 -7.11 -11.90
C GLY A 199 -2.40 -6.61 -11.07
N ASP A 200 -1.18 -7.02 -11.44
CA ASP A 200 0.00 -6.84 -10.60
C ASP A 200 0.90 -5.74 -11.16
N PHE A 201 1.22 -4.73 -10.35
CA PHE A 201 2.26 -3.74 -10.58
C PHE A 201 3.52 -4.16 -9.82
N ILE A 202 4.58 -4.46 -10.55
CA ILE A 202 5.77 -5.14 -10.05
C ILE A 202 6.98 -4.25 -10.25
N ILE A 203 7.70 -3.97 -9.17
CA ILE A 203 9.00 -3.29 -9.20
C ILE A 203 10.07 -4.28 -8.79
N LYS A 204 11.06 -4.47 -9.66
CA LYS A 204 12.25 -5.30 -9.41
C LYS A 204 13.47 -4.42 -9.32
N TYR A 205 14.28 -4.61 -8.29
CA TYR A 205 15.50 -3.83 -8.12
C TYR A 205 16.57 -4.62 -7.37
N ASP A 206 17.83 -4.24 -7.52
CA ASP A 206 18.91 -4.65 -6.63
C ASP A 206 19.87 -3.48 -6.39
N VAL A 207 20.83 -3.73 -5.50
CA VAL A 207 21.74 -2.72 -4.96
C VAL A 207 23.15 -2.99 -5.41
N LYS A 208 23.99 -1.94 -5.48
CA LYS A 208 25.41 -2.11 -5.77
C LYS A 208 26.04 -2.90 -4.62
N ARG A 209 26.69 -4.02 -4.93
CA ARG A 209 27.34 -4.90 -3.94
C ARG A 209 28.84 -4.90 -4.17
N LYS A 210 29.61 -4.63 -3.12
CA LYS A 210 31.05 -4.91 -3.13
C LYS A 210 31.24 -6.43 -3.07
N LYS A 211 32.19 -6.97 -3.84
CA LYS A 211 32.58 -8.39 -3.74
C LYS A 211 33.31 -8.59 -2.39
N GLY A 212 32.60 -9.04 -1.37
CA GLY A 212 33.14 -9.31 -0.02
C GLY A 212 32.07 -9.84 0.94
N LEU A 213 32.50 -10.63 1.93
CA LEU A 213 31.67 -11.36 2.91
C LEU A 213 30.56 -10.49 3.53
N GLY A 214 29.39 -11.10 3.75
CA GLY A 214 28.10 -10.47 4.01
C GLY A 214 28.10 -9.28 4.98
N GLU A 215 27.20 -8.35 4.70
CA GLU A 215 27.05 -7.11 5.46
C GLU A 215 26.25 -7.35 6.76
N VAL A 216 26.82 -6.94 7.90
CA VAL A 216 26.17 -6.95 9.20
C VAL A 216 25.90 -5.50 9.62
N GLN A 217 24.62 -5.14 9.81
CA GLN A 217 24.22 -3.88 10.41
C GLN A 217 23.74 -4.15 11.84
N VAL A 218 24.48 -3.63 12.83
CA VAL A 218 24.13 -3.68 14.25
C VAL A 218 23.54 -2.33 14.67
N ARG A 219 22.45 -2.34 15.45
CA ARG A 219 21.93 -1.13 16.10
C ARG A 219 21.52 -1.42 17.53
N SER A 220 21.93 -0.56 18.45
CA SER A 220 21.44 -0.51 19.82
C SER A 220 20.16 0.32 19.92
N GLN A 221 19.14 -0.18 20.61
CA GLN A 221 18.04 0.65 21.11
C GLN A 221 18.49 1.22 22.45
N GLN A 222 18.89 2.48 22.48
CA GLN A 222 19.09 3.17 23.75
C GLN A 222 17.74 3.78 24.15
N ARG A 223 17.00 3.09 25.02
CA ARG A 223 15.89 3.70 25.75
C ARG A 223 16.49 4.75 26.68
N LEU A 224 16.27 6.02 26.38
CA LEU A 224 16.46 7.08 27.35
C LEU A 224 15.36 6.91 28.42
N PHE A 225 15.71 6.30 29.55
CA PHE A 225 14.93 6.48 30.77
C PHE A 225 15.30 7.85 31.33
N SER A 226 14.36 8.79 31.33
CA SER A 226 14.41 9.93 32.23
C SER A 226 13.90 9.46 33.59
N SER A 227 14.79 9.31 34.57
CA SER A 227 14.39 9.26 35.98
C SER A 227 14.07 10.68 36.45
N THR A 228 12.88 10.84 37.03
CA THR A 228 12.47 11.99 37.85
C THR A 228 13.42 12.23 39.01
#